data_AF-A0A9D2JH94-F1
#
_entry.id   AF-A0A9D2JH94-F1
#
_cell.length_a   1.000
_cell.length_b   1.000
_cell.length_c   1.000
_cell.angle_alpha   90.00
_cell.angle_beta   90.00
_cell.angle_gamma   90.00
#
_symmetry.space_group_name_H-M   'P 1'
#
loop_
_entity.id
_entity.type
_entity.pdbx_description
1 polymer ?
#
loop_
_entity_poly.entity_id
_entity_poly.type
_entity_poly.pdbx_seq_one_letter_code
_entity_poly.pdbx_strand_id
1 'polypeptide(L)'
;MNVSQIELPAGYEPTVTGDLPIRDGWIYVGLKPVEGSRVIGLNYYDEVNKTQVCEREMVVDKDATYVNTNDIPTIEGYEFISVGDLAINDGWVYVGVKPIETKVVGLNFFDEANYEQVCETYVEVPYDAIHLNTSKIELPDGYEFTTVGDLAINDGWIYVGVKCVKTLRIYWAIDNGDAADFADGSADTWTQELTWKHIHDEIALPQITVADGYVFNGWSVSGQNGEFWGPELKTMTVGDKFVADEKGGVISITANIVTREAGQGGSTGGNDGGSTGSSEQSGATAAAASAGNDTVVKTAAPADNSVKILPQTGFTAEAPAVFGGMLFAAMAGAGAYLFAMRKKLNETF
;
A
#
# COMPACT_ATOMS: atom_id res chain seq x y z
N MET A 1 10.54 34.11 -16.08
CA MET A 1 9.25 34.41 -15.38
C MET A 1 9.46 35.68 -14.58
N ASN A 2 8.47 36.57 -14.51
CA ASN A 2 8.64 37.81 -13.76
C ASN A 2 8.51 37.57 -12.25
N VAL A 3 9.33 38.24 -11.45
CA VAL A 3 9.27 38.15 -9.98
C VAL A 3 7.89 38.52 -9.44
N SER A 4 7.20 39.49 -10.04
CA SER A 4 5.85 39.90 -9.60
C SER A 4 4.75 38.85 -9.81
N GLN A 5 5.07 37.71 -10.46
CA GLN A 5 4.16 36.58 -10.71
C GLN A 5 4.42 35.41 -9.75
N ILE A 6 5.31 35.60 -8.76
CA ILE A 6 5.71 34.57 -7.80
C ILE A 6 5.11 34.92 -6.44
N GLU A 7 4.29 34.01 -5.90
CA GLU A 7 3.81 34.10 -4.52
C GLU A 7 4.98 33.91 -3.56
N LEU A 8 5.14 34.82 -2.60
CA LEU A 8 6.24 34.83 -1.64
C LEU A 8 5.76 34.37 -0.26
N PRO A 9 6.64 33.81 0.59
CA PRO A 9 6.31 33.55 1.99
C PRO A 9 5.93 34.84 2.71
N ALA A 10 5.00 34.76 3.65
CA ALA A 10 4.58 35.92 4.43
C ALA A 10 5.77 36.59 5.15
N GLY A 11 5.81 37.92 5.12
CA GLY A 11 6.90 38.71 5.72
C GLY A 11 8.18 38.82 4.87
N TYR A 12 8.23 38.25 3.67
CA TYR A 12 9.37 38.35 2.75
C TYR A 12 9.07 39.17 1.47
N GLU A 13 10.10 39.87 0.98
CA GLU A 13 10.13 40.56 -0.30
C GLU A 13 11.33 40.08 -1.14
N PRO A 14 11.31 40.23 -2.48
CA PRO A 14 12.37 39.71 -3.33
C PRO A 14 13.57 40.66 -3.34
N THR A 15 14.79 40.11 -3.41
CA THR A 15 16.04 40.90 -3.46
C THR A 15 16.30 41.51 -4.84
N VAL A 16 15.55 41.09 -5.87
CA VAL A 16 15.65 41.53 -7.26
C VAL A 16 14.26 41.71 -7.87
N THR A 17 14.14 42.61 -8.84
CA THR A 17 12.91 42.87 -9.60
C THR A 17 13.10 42.54 -11.07
N GLY A 18 11.99 42.33 -11.81
CA GLY A 18 12.02 42.00 -13.24
C GLY A 18 11.97 40.51 -13.54
N ASP A 19 12.57 40.10 -14.66
CA ASP A 19 12.48 38.72 -15.15
C ASP A 19 13.63 37.85 -14.65
N LEU A 20 13.29 36.70 -14.07
CA LEU A 20 14.25 35.67 -13.66
C LEU A 20 14.44 34.61 -14.75
N PRO A 21 15.69 34.16 -14.97
CA PRO A 21 16.00 33.07 -15.87
C PRO A 21 15.50 31.74 -15.32
N ILE A 22 15.01 30.88 -16.22
CA ILE A 22 14.73 29.48 -15.91
C ILE A 22 16.03 28.70 -16.09
N ARG A 23 16.38 27.86 -15.12
CA ARG A 23 17.56 26.96 -15.14
C ARG A 23 17.08 25.56 -14.81
N ASP A 24 17.19 24.64 -15.77
CA ASP A 24 16.80 23.22 -15.62
C ASP A 24 15.36 23.03 -15.09
N GLY A 25 14.42 23.86 -15.56
CA GLY A 25 13.03 23.88 -15.13
C GLY A 25 12.74 24.64 -13.81
N TRP A 26 13.77 25.22 -13.18
CA TRP A 26 13.68 25.95 -11.91
C TRP A 26 13.88 27.45 -12.07
N ILE A 27 13.32 28.21 -11.13
CA ILE A 27 13.53 29.65 -10.97
C ILE A 27 14.03 29.88 -9.55
N TYR A 28 15.09 30.67 -9.41
CA TYR A 28 15.69 31.01 -8.11
C TYR A 28 15.38 32.47 -7.80
N VAL A 29 14.62 32.71 -6.73
CA VAL A 29 14.28 34.05 -6.22
C VAL A 29 15.04 34.25 -4.92
N GLY A 30 15.94 35.23 -4.84
CA GLY A 30 16.47 35.65 -3.54
C GLY A 30 15.41 36.44 -2.78
N LEU A 31 15.27 36.17 -1.48
CA LEU A 31 14.29 36.83 -0.60
C LEU A 31 15.00 37.55 0.54
N LYS A 32 14.37 38.58 1.10
CA LYS A 32 14.75 39.21 2.36
C LYS A 32 13.49 39.52 3.18
N PRO A 33 13.57 39.61 4.51
CA PRO A 33 12.46 40.13 5.30
C PRO A 33 12.08 41.53 4.82
N VAL A 34 10.77 41.82 4.78
CA VAL A 34 10.22 43.14 4.42
C VAL A 34 10.82 44.23 5.31
N GLU A 35 11.04 45.44 4.78
CA GLU A 35 11.53 46.56 5.59
C GLU A 35 10.61 46.83 6.79
N GLY A 36 11.19 46.83 7.99
CA GLY A 36 10.45 46.93 9.25
C GLY A 36 10.23 45.59 9.98
N SER A 37 10.61 44.45 9.39
CA SER A 37 10.57 43.13 10.03
C SER A 37 11.97 42.57 10.35
N ARG A 38 12.01 41.44 11.08
CA ARG A 38 13.19 40.63 11.36
C ARG A 38 12.84 39.14 11.42
N VAL A 39 13.82 38.28 11.19
CA VAL A 39 13.69 36.83 11.47
C VAL A 39 14.03 36.57 12.94
N ILE A 40 13.28 35.67 13.56
CA ILE A 40 13.56 35.06 14.86
C ILE A 40 13.56 33.54 14.75
N GLY A 41 14.28 32.87 15.64
CA GLY A 41 14.23 31.43 15.81
C GLY A 41 13.13 31.00 16.78
N LEU A 42 12.49 29.87 16.50
CA LEU A 42 11.53 29.17 17.35
C LEU A 42 12.16 27.85 17.79
N ASN A 43 12.40 27.67 19.09
CA ASN A 43 12.93 26.43 19.65
C ASN A 43 11.79 25.64 20.30
N TYR A 44 11.35 24.56 19.66
CA TYR A 44 10.29 23.69 20.17
C TYR A 44 10.91 22.67 21.12
N TYR A 45 10.50 22.71 22.39
CA TYR A 45 11.08 21.89 23.44
C TYR A 45 10.01 21.07 24.14
N ASP A 46 10.21 19.75 24.14
CA ASP A 46 9.38 18.78 24.84
C ASP A 46 9.66 18.88 26.35
N GLU A 47 8.73 19.48 27.09
CA GLU A 47 8.80 19.61 28.54
C GLU A 47 8.49 18.32 29.30
N VAL A 48 7.93 17.30 28.65
CA VAL A 48 7.67 15.99 29.26
C VAL A 48 8.94 15.14 29.17
N ASN A 49 9.49 14.97 27.97
CA ASN A 49 10.67 14.14 27.72
C ASN A 49 12.00 14.90 27.89
N LYS A 50 11.96 16.21 28.12
CA LYS A 50 13.13 17.11 28.30
C LYS A 50 14.13 17.03 27.14
N THR A 51 13.61 17.20 25.93
CA THR A 51 14.41 17.23 24.69
C THR A 51 13.96 18.36 23.77
N GLN A 52 14.89 18.90 22.98
CA GLN A 52 14.52 19.69 21.82
C GLN A 52 13.82 18.78 20.78
N VAL A 53 12.72 19.26 20.20
CA VAL A 53 11.97 18.56 19.15
C VAL A 53 12.46 19.03 17.77
N CYS A 54 12.45 20.34 17.54
CA CYS A 54 12.97 20.97 16.33
C CYS A 54 13.18 22.47 16.52
N GLU A 55 13.86 23.09 15.55
CA GLU A 55 13.93 24.54 15.39
C GLU A 55 13.21 24.95 14.11
N ARG A 56 12.57 26.13 14.12
CA ARG A 56 11.99 26.78 12.93
C ARG A 56 12.31 28.28 12.94
N GLU A 57 12.09 28.95 11.83
CA GLU A 57 12.19 30.41 11.73
C GLU A 57 10.81 31.05 11.60
N MET A 58 10.67 32.28 12.10
CA MET A 58 9.46 33.10 11.97
C MET A 58 9.86 34.55 11.66
N VAL A 59 9.09 35.24 10.82
CA VAL A 59 9.24 36.69 10.60
C VAL A 59 8.31 37.44 11.53
N VAL A 60 8.84 38.45 12.21
CA VAL A 60 8.11 39.32 13.15
C VAL A 60 8.48 40.77 12.91
N ASP A 61 7.70 41.71 13.45
CA ASP A 61 8.08 43.13 13.44
C ASP A 61 9.45 43.34 14.10
N LYS A 62 10.23 44.28 13.57
CA LYS A 62 11.61 44.55 14.02
C LYS A 62 11.69 44.86 15.52
N ASP A 63 10.68 45.54 16.04
CA ASP A 63 10.58 45.97 17.43
C ASP A 63 9.71 45.04 18.29
N ALA A 64 9.23 43.91 17.74
CA ALA A 64 8.45 42.92 18.49
C ALA A 64 9.28 42.32 19.64
N THR A 65 8.73 42.33 20.85
CA THR A 65 9.32 41.71 22.05
C THR A 65 8.63 40.40 22.46
N TYR A 66 7.48 40.09 21.84
CA TYR A 66 6.70 38.88 22.06
C TYR A 66 6.14 38.35 20.73
N VAL A 67 5.76 37.07 20.71
CA VAL A 67 4.91 36.45 19.68
C VAL A 67 3.76 35.71 20.34
N ASN A 68 2.58 35.72 19.75
CA ASN A 68 1.45 34.96 20.28
C ASN A 68 1.49 33.51 19.78
N THR A 69 1.18 32.54 20.63
CA THR A 69 1.15 31.12 20.25
C THR A 69 0.19 30.80 19.11
N ASN A 70 -0.84 31.62 18.87
CA ASN A 70 -1.74 31.43 17.74
C ASN A 70 -1.08 31.73 16.38
N ASP A 71 -0.02 32.55 16.37
CA ASP A 71 0.77 32.89 15.18
C ASP A 71 1.98 31.94 15.00
N ILE A 72 2.30 31.14 16.02
CA ILE A 72 3.38 30.16 15.98
C ILE A 72 2.89 28.89 15.23
N PRO A 73 3.60 28.43 14.19
CA PRO A 73 3.24 27.19 13.51
C PRO A 73 3.21 25.99 14.46
N THR A 74 2.16 25.18 14.44
CA THR A 74 2.10 23.93 15.21
C THR A 74 3.07 22.89 14.64
N ILE A 75 3.44 21.91 15.48
CA ILE A 75 4.27 20.75 15.11
C ILE A 75 3.44 19.48 15.28
N GLU A 76 3.66 18.51 14.39
CA GLU A 76 2.90 17.25 14.37
C GLU A 76 3.21 16.39 15.60
N GLY A 77 2.18 15.76 16.19
CA GLY A 77 2.31 14.93 17.39
C GLY A 77 2.45 15.68 18.72
N TYR A 78 2.39 17.02 18.72
CA TYR A 78 2.64 17.86 19.89
C TYR A 78 1.61 18.98 20.05
N GLU A 79 1.34 19.39 21.29
CA GLU A 79 0.51 20.54 21.66
C GLU A 79 1.30 21.55 22.52
N PHE A 80 0.91 22.83 22.46
CA PHE A 80 1.51 23.87 23.30
C PHE A 80 1.08 23.72 24.77
N ILE A 81 2.05 23.84 25.69
CA ILE A 81 1.76 23.74 27.14
C ILE A 81 1.16 25.02 27.71
N SER A 82 1.54 26.17 27.14
CA SER A 82 0.98 27.47 27.48
C SER A 82 0.56 28.16 26.19
N VAL A 83 -0.57 28.86 26.24
CA VAL A 83 -1.07 29.72 25.16
C VAL A 83 -0.95 31.18 25.57
N GLY A 84 -0.79 32.08 24.59
CA GLY A 84 -0.62 33.52 24.80
C GLY A 84 0.71 34.04 24.29
N ASP A 85 1.22 35.11 24.91
CA ASP A 85 2.40 35.82 24.43
C ASP A 85 3.71 35.21 24.99
N LEU A 86 4.57 34.71 24.11
CA LEU A 86 5.89 34.18 24.42
C LEU A 86 6.97 35.24 24.12
N ALA A 87 7.90 35.44 25.06
CA ALA A 87 8.93 36.47 24.94
C ALA A 87 10.03 36.10 23.92
N ILE A 88 10.42 37.07 23.10
CA ILE A 88 11.59 36.98 22.21
C ILE A 88 12.84 37.37 23.01
N ASN A 89 13.73 36.41 23.23
CA ASN A 89 14.98 36.57 23.96
C ASN A 89 16.16 36.35 23.01
N ASP A 90 16.99 37.37 22.81
CA ASP A 90 18.16 37.35 21.91
C ASP A 90 17.87 36.79 20.49
N GLY A 91 16.70 37.13 19.94
CA GLY A 91 16.25 36.67 18.62
C GLY A 91 15.63 35.26 18.62
N TRP A 92 15.43 34.63 19.78
CA TRP A 92 14.82 33.30 19.91
C TRP A 92 13.57 33.31 20.79
N VAL A 93 12.64 32.40 20.49
CA VAL A 93 11.46 32.12 21.32
C VAL A 93 11.51 30.67 21.76
N TYR A 94 11.33 30.45 23.05
CA TYR A 94 11.17 29.12 23.63
C TYR A 94 9.70 28.68 23.53
N VAL A 95 9.44 27.59 22.82
CA VAL A 95 8.10 27.06 22.56
C VAL A 95 7.93 25.74 23.30
N GLY A 96 7.45 25.82 24.53
CA GLY A 96 7.21 24.64 25.38
C GLY A 96 6.02 23.81 24.88
N VAL A 97 6.29 22.55 24.55
CA VAL A 97 5.32 21.58 24.02
C VAL A 97 5.30 20.29 24.82
N LYS A 98 4.20 19.54 24.72
CA LYS A 98 4.10 18.15 25.19
C LYS A 98 3.60 17.25 24.06
N PRO A 99 3.99 15.95 24.03
CA PRO A 99 3.39 14.99 23.11
C PRO A 99 1.87 14.93 23.32
N ILE A 100 1.12 14.80 22.22
CA ILE A 100 -0.32 14.54 22.27
C ILE A 100 -0.49 13.08 22.69
N GLU A 101 -1.18 12.83 23.79
CA GLU A 101 -1.56 11.48 24.20
C GLU A 101 -2.53 10.88 23.16
N THR A 102 -2.30 9.64 22.74
CA THR A 102 -3.14 8.93 21.76
C THR A 102 -3.89 7.75 22.40
N LYS A 103 -4.91 7.27 21.68
CA LYS A 103 -5.55 5.97 21.91
C LYS A 103 -5.79 5.28 20.57
N VAL A 104 -5.75 3.96 20.58
CA VAL A 104 -6.17 3.13 19.45
C VAL A 104 -7.69 3.02 19.47
N VAL A 105 -8.31 3.23 18.31
CA VAL A 105 -9.76 3.04 18.07
C VAL A 105 -9.96 2.01 16.98
N GLY A 106 -10.86 1.07 17.18
CA GLY A 106 -11.27 0.09 16.18
C GLY A 106 -12.26 0.69 15.18
N LEU A 107 -12.07 0.41 13.89
CA LEU A 107 -12.99 0.74 12.81
C LEU A 107 -13.69 -0.53 12.35
N ASN A 108 -15.00 -0.61 12.52
CA ASN A 108 -15.82 -1.72 12.03
C ASN A 108 -16.51 -1.29 10.73
N PHE A 109 -16.03 -1.80 9.58
CA PHE A 109 -16.63 -1.53 8.28
C PHE A 109 -17.79 -2.48 8.04
N PHE A 110 -18.99 -1.92 7.84
CA PHE A 110 -20.22 -2.70 7.73
C PHE A 110 -20.95 -2.35 6.42
N ASP A 111 -21.21 -3.37 5.61
CA ASP A 111 -22.02 -3.23 4.40
C ASP A 111 -23.51 -3.14 4.79
N GLU A 112 -24.05 -1.92 4.75
CA GLU A 112 -25.42 -1.64 5.19
C GLU A 112 -26.49 -2.20 4.24
N ALA A 113 -26.12 -2.48 2.99
CA ALA A 113 -27.03 -3.05 2.00
C ALA A 113 -27.12 -4.58 2.15
N ASN A 114 -26.01 -5.23 2.49
CA ASN A 114 -25.91 -6.68 2.62
C ASN A 114 -26.02 -7.19 4.08
N TYR A 115 -26.04 -6.29 5.07
CA TYR A 115 -26.06 -6.59 6.51
C TYR A 115 -24.86 -7.44 6.98
N GLU A 116 -23.67 -7.11 6.47
CA GLU A 116 -22.46 -7.92 6.65
C GLU A 116 -21.26 -7.07 7.10
N GLN A 117 -20.47 -7.60 8.03
CA GLN A 117 -19.17 -7.00 8.39
C GLN A 117 -18.16 -7.27 7.27
N VAL A 118 -17.55 -6.22 6.74
CA VAL A 118 -16.53 -6.29 5.68
C VAL A 118 -15.18 -6.63 6.29
N CYS A 119 -14.74 -5.85 7.27
CA CYS A 119 -13.50 -6.05 8.01
C CYS A 119 -13.44 -5.15 9.26
N GLU A 120 -12.44 -5.40 10.10
CA GLU A 120 -12.03 -4.49 11.18
C GLU A 120 -10.61 -3.97 10.93
N THR A 121 -10.37 -2.70 11.22
CA THR A 121 -9.03 -2.10 11.25
C THR A 121 -8.86 -1.23 12.49
N TYR A 122 -7.69 -0.63 12.68
CA TYR A 122 -7.40 0.21 13.83
C TYR A 122 -6.72 1.51 13.41
N VAL A 123 -7.02 2.59 14.12
CA VAL A 123 -6.45 3.93 13.88
C VAL A 123 -6.08 4.58 15.21
N GLU A 124 -4.97 5.30 15.24
CA GLU A 124 -4.59 6.14 16.39
C GLU A 124 -5.24 7.53 16.28
N VAL A 125 -5.84 7.97 17.38
CA VAL A 125 -6.47 9.29 17.51
C VAL A 125 -6.04 9.94 18.83
N PRO A 126 -6.16 11.27 19.00
CA PRO A 126 -5.97 11.92 20.29
C PRO A 126 -6.80 11.26 21.39
N TYR A 127 -6.24 11.17 22.60
CA TYR A 127 -6.84 10.44 23.72
C TYR A 127 -8.23 10.98 24.11
N ASP A 128 -8.43 12.30 23.99
CA ASP A 128 -9.69 13.00 24.23
C ASP A 128 -10.65 13.00 23.02
N ALA A 129 -10.24 12.48 21.86
CA ALA A 129 -11.07 12.47 20.67
C ALA A 129 -12.38 11.68 20.88
N ILE A 130 -13.50 12.33 20.59
CA ILE A 130 -14.86 11.75 20.63
C ILE A 130 -15.46 11.50 19.24
N HIS A 131 -14.82 12.01 18.19
CA HIS A 131 -15.20 11.76 16.80
C HIS A 131 -13.96 11.57 15.91
N LEU A 132 -14.14 10.89 14.78
CA LEU A 132 -13.18 10.81 13.69
C LEU A 132 -13.88 11.14 12.36
N ASN A 133 -13.29 12.02 11.57
CA ASN A 133 -13.84 12.36 10.26
C ASN A 133 -13.54 11.25 9.23
N THR A 134 -14.52 10.89 8.41
CA THR A 134 -14.37 9.97 7.26
C THR A 134 -13.22 10.31 6.32
N SER A 135 -12.83 11.59 6.18
CA SER A 135 -11.66 11.99 5.37
C SER A 135 -10.31 11.52 5.93
N LYS A 136 -10.30 10.96 7.15
CA LYS A 136 -9.13 10.36 7.82
C LYS A 136 -9.21 8.83 7.90
N ILE A 137 -10.19 8.22 7.24
CA ILE A 137 -10.42 6.78 7.24
C ILE A 137 -10.12 6.24 5.84
N GLU A 138 -9.21 5.27 5.75
CA GLU A 138 -8.97 4.51 4.53
C GLU A 138 -10.06 3.44 4.38
N LEU A 139 -10.62 3.32 3.18
CA LEU A 139 -11.68 2.35 2.87
C LEU A 139 -11.11 1.02 2.36
N PRO A 140 -11.78 -0.12 2.61
CA PRO A 140 -11.53 -1.36 1.88
C PRO A 140 -11.72 -1.16 0.38
N ASP A 141 -10.92 -1.83 -0.46
CA ASP A 141 -11.06 -1.66 -1.91
C ASP A 141 -12.44 -2.09 -2.41
N GLY A 142 -12.98 -1.34 -3.37
CA GLY A 142 -14.30 -1.58 -3.94
C GLY A 142 -15.49 -1.16 -3.07
N TYR A 143 -15.26 -0.46 -1.96
CA TYR A 143 -16.30 0.13 -1.12
C TYR A 143 -16.29 1.66 -1.19
N GLU A 144 -17.46 2.28 -0.97
CA GLU A 144 -17.59 3.71 -0.67
C GLU A 144 -18.39 3.92 0.62
N PHE A 145 -18.18 5.06 1.31
CA PHE A 145 -18.95 5.43 2.50
C PHE A 145 -20.45 5.58 2.17
N THR A 146 -21.33 5.11 3.05
CA THR A 146 -22.76 5.46 3.00
C THR A 146 -23.04 6.83 3.63
N THR A 147 -22.23 7.22 4.61
CA THR A 147 -22.31 8.51 5.33
C THR A 147 -20.91 9.13 5.41
N VAL A 148 -20.80 10.41 5.07
CA VAL A 148 -19.57 11.21 5.21
C VAL A 148 -19.72 12.27 6.30
N GLY A 149 -18.60 12.62 6.94
CA GLY A 149 -18.54 13.59 8.04
C GLY A 149 -17.84 13.02 9.26
N ASP A 150 -18.20 13.52 10.44
CA ASP A 150 -17.65 13.09 11.73
C ASP A 150 -18.42 11.89 12.29
N LEU A 151 -17.73 10.77 12.48
CA LEU A 151 -18.28 9.54 13.07
C LEU A 151 -17.92 9.48 14.57
N ALA A 152 -18.88 9.11 15.41
CA ALA A 152 -18.70 9.07 16.86
C ALA A 152 -17.89 7.84 17.33
N ILE A 153 -16.96 8.08 18.26
CA ILE A 153 -16.17 7.03 18.93
C ILE A 153 -16.97 6.56 20.16
N ASN A 154 -17.44 5.31 20.12
CA ASN A 154 -18.23 4.68 21.16
C ASN A 154 -17.46 3.47 21.73
N ASP A 155 -17.12 3.52 23.02
CA ASP A 155 -16.40 2.44 23.72
C ASP A 155 -15.12 1.94 23.01
N GLY A 156 -14.37 2.86 22.41
CA GLY A 156 -13.15 2.55 21.65
C GLY A 156 -13.38 2.06 20.21
N TRP A 157 -14.62 2.10 19.71
CA TRP A 157 -14.98 1.69 18.35
C TRP A 157 -15.72 2.77 17.57
N ILE A 158 -15.56 2.74 16.24
CA ILE A 158 -16.36 3.50 15.27
C ILE A 158 -17.04 2.50 14.34
N TYR A 159 -18.34 2.68 14.14
CA TYR A 159 -19.09 2.04 13.06
C TYR A 159 -18.91 2.84 11.77
N VAL A 160 -18.46 2.18 10.70
CA VAL A 160 -18.23 2.79 9.39
C VAL A 160 -19.17 2.14 8.38
N GLY A 161 -20.29 2.81 8.10
CA GLY A 161 -21.24 2.39 7.07
C GLY A 161 -20.63 2.49 5.69
N VAL A 162 -20.60 1.37 4.96
CA VAL A 162 -20.07 1.27 3.60
C VAL A 162 -21.04 0.52 2.68
N LYS A 163 -20.82 0.63 1.38
CA LYS A 163 -21.48 -0.18 0.36
C LYS A 163 -20.51 -0.60 -0.72
N CYS A 164 -20.60 -1.85 -1.16
CA CYS A 164 -19.80 -2.35 -2.27
C CYS A 164 -20.26 -1.69 -3.59
N VAL A 165 -19.31 -1.15 -4.37
CA VAL A 165 -19.57 -0.45 -5.65
C VAL A 165 -18.84 -1.07 -6.84
N LYS A 166 -18.03 -2.11 -6.62
CA LYS A 166 -17.36 -2.87 -7.67
C LYS A 166 -17.90 -4.29 -7.76
N THR A 167 -17.86 -4.86 -8.96
CA THR A 167 -18.29 -6.21 -9.27
C THR A 167 -17.30 -6.84 -10.24
N LEU A 168 -16.84 -8.04 -9.90
CA LEU A 168 -16.05 -8.88 -10.79
C LEU A 168 -16.99 -9.69 -11.68
N ARG A 169 -16.83 -9.57 -13.00
CA ARG A 169 -17.52 -10.39 -14.00
C ARG A 169 -16.58 -11.45 -14.55
N ILE A 170 -16.96 -12.72 -14.42
CA ILE A 170 -16.29 -13.85 -15.02
C ILE A 170 -17.11 -14.31 -16.23
N TYR A 171 -16.56 -14.15 -17.43
CA TYR A 171 -17.15 -14.63 -18.68
C TYR A 171 -16.70 -16.06 -18.95
N TRP A 172 -17.58 -17.01 -18.64
CA TRP A 172 -17.39 -18.43 -18.91
C TRP A 172 -17.78 -18.74 -20.35
N ALA A 173 -16.97 -19.55 -21.03
CA ALA A 173 -17.24 -20.01 -22.39
C ALA A 173 -16.76 -21.46 -22.62
N ILE A 174 -17.33 -22.13 -23.62
CA ILE A 174 -16.80 -23.34 -24.26
C ILE A 174 -16.47 -22.97 -25.71
N ASP A 175 -15.27 -23.33 -26.20
CA ASP A 175 -14.84 -22.99 -27.57
C ASP A 175 -15.59 -23.76 -28.67
N ASN A 176 -16.19 -24.91 -28.31
CA ASN A 176 -16.93 -25.80 -29.19
C ASN A 176 -18.14 -26.43 -28.46
N GLY A 177 -19.27 -25.70 -28.44
CA GLY A 177 -20.52 -26.13 -27.82
C GLY A 177 -21.16 -27.39 -28.44
N ASP A 178 -20.88 -27.69 -29.72
CA ASP A 178 -21.33 -28.96 -30.34
C ASP A 178 -20.62 -30.20 -29.75
N ALA A 179 -19.54 -30.01 -28.98
CA ALA A 179 -18.67 -31.07 -28.47
C ALA A 179 -18.60 -31.15 -26.93
N ALA A 180 -19.10 -30.16 -26.19
CA ALA A 180 -19.15 -30.18 -24.74
C ALA A 180 -20.18 -29.20 -24.16
N ASP A 181 -20.75 -29.58 -23.01
CA ASP A 181 -21.69 -28.80 -22.22
C ASP A 181 -21.11 -28.49 -20.84
N PHE A 182 -21.56 -27.40 -20.20
CA PHE A 182 -21.41 -27.26 -18.75
C PHE A 182 -22.30 -28.28 -18.03
N ALA A 183 -21.74 -29.02 -17.07
CA ALA A 183 -22.42 -30.15 -16.41
C ALA A 183 -23.61 -29.76 -15.51
N ASP A 184 -23.78 -28.47 -15.23
CA ASP A 184 -24.94 -27.89 -14.54
C ASP A 184 -26.11 -27.55 -15.49
N GLY A 185 -25.91 -27.66 -16.81
CA GLY A 185 -26.88 -27.27 -17.83
C GLY A 185 -26.85 -25.78 -18.20
N SER A 186 -25.82 -25.03 -17.77
CA SER A 186 -25.57 -23.66 -18.23
C SER A 186 -25.25 -23.64 -19.74
N ALA A 187 -25.63 -22.57 -20.42
CA ALA A 187 -25.35 -22.37 -21.85
C ALA A 187 -23.84 -22.23 -22.12
N ASP A 188 -23.41 -22.53 -23.34
CA ASP A 188 -22.02 -22.52 -23.82
C ASP A 188 -21.25 -21.24 -23.50
N THR A 189 -21.96 -20.11 -23.32
CA THR A 189 -21.41 -18.88 -22.76
C THR A 189 -22.34 -18.30 -21.69
N TRP A 190 -21.79 -17.91 -20.54
CA TRP A 190 -22.53 -17.23 -19.48
C TRP A 190 -21.62 -16.31 -18.65
N THR A 191 -22.22 -15.48 -17.79
CA THR A 191 -21.49 -14.53 -16.93
C THR A 191 -21.80 -14.80 -15.47
N GLN A 192 -20.75 -14.98 -14.67
CA GLN A 192 -20.85 -14.99 -13.21
C GLN A 192 -20.52 -13.59 -12.69
N GLU A 193 -21.33 -13.06 -11.79
CA GLU A 193 -21.05 -11.83 -11.06
C GLU A 193 -20.67 -12.15 -9.62
N LEU A 194 -19.53 -11.61 -9.16
CA LEU A 194 -19.05 -11.73 -7.79
C LEU A 194 -18.92 -10.33 -7.18
N THR A 195 -19.40 -10.18 -5.95
CA THR A 195 -19.17 -8.97 -5.14
C THR A 195 -17.69 -8.81 -4.85
N TRP A 196 -17.22 -7.56 -4.71
CA TRP A 196 -15.78 -7.28 -4.66
C TRP A 196 -15.04 -7.94 -3.49
N LYS A 197 -15.73 -8.22 -2.38
CA LYS A 197 -15.13 -8.98 -1.26
C LYS A 197 -14.66 -10.39 -1.64
N HIS A 198 -15.30 -11.05 -2.60
CA HIS A 198 -15.01 -12.44 -2.98
C HIS A 198 -13.93 -12.57 -4.07
N ILE A 199 -13.27 -11.49 -4.50
CA ILE A 199 -12.23 -11.57 -5.57
C ILE A 199 -11.01 -12.41 -5.15
N HIS A 200 -10.77 -12.53 -3.85
CA HIS A 200 -9.68 -13.32 -3.26
C HIS A 200 -10.12 -14.71 -2.76
N ASP A 201 -11.40 -15.06 -2.90
CA ASP A 201 -11.92 -16.36 -2.46
C ASP A 201 -11.50 -17.48 -3.42
N GLU A 202 -11.64 -18.72 -2.96
CA GLU A 202 -11.49 -19.91 -3.79
C GLU A 202 -12.80 -20.20 -4.54
N ILE A 203 -12.76 -20.11 -5.87
CA ILE A 203 -13.90 -20.29 -6.77
C ILE A 203 -13.78 -21.64 -7.46
N ALA A 204 -14.83 -22.47 -7.39
CA ALA A 204 -14.88 -23.73 -8.10
C ALA A 204 -15.02 -23.51 -9.62
N LEU A 205 -14.21 -24.23 -10.40
CA LEU A 205 -14.32 -24.27 -11.86
C LEU A 205 -15.56 -25.09 -12.28
N PRO A 206 -16.37 -24.60 -13.24
CA PRO A 206 -17.49 -25.38 -13.78
C PRO A 206 -17.02 -26.74 -14.28
N GLN A 207 -17.77 -27.80 -14.00
CA GLN A 207 -17.44 -29.12 -14.57
C GLN A 207 -17.94 -29.18 -16.02
N ILE A 208 -17.15 -29.80 -16.89
CA ILE A 208 -17.41 -29.91 -18.34
C ILE A 208 -17.77 -31.35 -18.67
N THR A 209 -18.89 -31.55 -19.35
CA THR A 209 -19.29 -32.83 -19.94
C THR A 209 -18.86 -32.83 -21.40
N VAL A 210 -18.13 -33.84 -21.86
CA VAL A 210 -17.53 -33.87 -23.20
C VAL A 210 -18.13 -35.01 -24.02
N ALA A 211 -18.49 -34.73 -25.27
CA ALA A 211 -19.06 -35.70 -26.19
C ALA A 211 -18.03 -36.76 -26.64
N ASP A 212 -18.55 -37.91 -27.10
CA ASP A 212 -17.71 -38.98 -27.65
C ASP A 212 -16.87 -38.49 -28.84
N GLY A 213 -15.59 -38.85 -28.83
CA GLY A 213 -14.61 -38.39 -29.83
C GLY A 213 -13.90 -37.09 -29.48
N TYR A 214 -14.18 -36.47 -28.34
CA TYR A 214 -13.50 -35.25 -27.86
C TYR A 214 -12.81 -35.44 -26.50
N VAL A 215 -12.02 -34.44 -26.09
CA VAL A 215 -11.32 -34.33 -24.80
C VAL A 215 -11.33 -32.86 -24.35
N PHE A 216 -11.60 -32.62 -23.07
CA PHE A 216 -11.39 -31.31 -22.45
C PHE A 216 -9.90 -31.10 -22.18
N ASN A 217 -9.31 -30.08 -22.81
CA ASN A 217 -7.86 -29.85 -22.81
C ASN A 217 -7.39 -28.87 -21.72
N GLY A 218 -8.31 -28.20 -21.01
CA GLY A 218 -8.02 -27.16 -20.02
C GLY A 218 -8.66 -25.82 -20.35
N TRP A 219 -8.32 -24.79 -19.59
CA TRP A 219 -8.91 -23.46 -19.65
C TRP A 219 -7.95 -22.43 -20.25
N SER A 220 -8.42 -21.67 -21.23
CA SER A 220 -7.76 -20.46 -21.75
C SER A 220 -8.30 -19.26 -20.97
N VAL A 221 -7.41 -18.48 -20.37
CA VAL A 221 -7.76 -17.36 -19.49
C VAL A 221 -7.25 -16.05 -20.07
N SER A 222 -8.18 -15.12 -20.27
CA SER A 222 -7.92 -13.78 -20.76
C SER A 222 -8.32 -12.75 -19.71
N GLY A 223 -7.30 -12.17 -19.07
CA GLY A 223 -7.45 -11.10 -18.08
C GLY A 223 -6.31 -10.10 -18.19
N GLN A 224 -5.70 -9.71 -17.07
CA GLN A 224 -4.52 -8.84 -17.04
C GLN A 224 -3.35 -9.47 -17.83
N ASN A 225 -3.18 -10.79 -17.68
CA ASN A 225 -2.24 -11.62 -18.42
C ASN A 225 -3.00 -12.78 -19.06
N GLY A 226 -2.46 -13.34 -20.15
CA GLY A 226 -2.95 -14.58 -20.73
C GLY A 226 -2.41 -15.78 -19.95
N GLU A 227 -3.29 -16.66 -19.47
CA GLU A 227 -2.92 -17.90 -18.77
C GLU A 227 -3.59 -19.12 -19.41
N PHE A 228 -3.03 -20.30 -19.15
CA PHE A 228 -3.63 -21.58 -19.49
C PHE A 228 -3.59 -22.50 -18.27
N TRP A 229 -4.73 -23.09 -17.91
CA TRP A 229 -4.86 -23.97 -16.75
C TRP A 229 -5.22 -25.40 -17.19
N GLY A 230 -4.58 -26.40 -16.59
CA GLY A 230 -4.79 -27.81 -16.94
C GLY A 230 -6.21 -28.31 -16.63
N PRO A 231 -6.69 -29.36 -17.33
CA PRO A 231 -8.04 -29.90 -17.18
C PRO A 231 -8.30 -30.55 -15.80
N GLU A 232 -7.25 -30.85 -15.05
CA GLU A 232 -7.30 -31.32 -13.67
C GLU A 232 -7.65 -30.24 -12.64
N LEU A 233 -7.47 -28.95 -12.97
CA LEU A 233 -7.72 -27.86 -12.03
C LEU A 233 -9.22 -27.78 -11.66
N LYS A 234 -9.51 -27.73 -10.34
CA LYS A 234 -10.89 -27.74 -9.80
C LYS A 234 -11.32 -26.43 -9.17
N THR A 235 -10.36 -25.63 -8.72
CA THR A 235 -10.59 -24.34 -8.07
C THR A 235 -9.56 -23.32 -8.56
N MET A 236 -9.90 -22.04 -8.43
CA MET A 236 -9.02 -20.92 -8.76
C MET A 236 -9.35 -19.71 -7.89
N THR A 237 -8.39 -18.82 -7.72
CA THR A 237 -8.61 -17.48 -7.15
C THR A 237 -8.35 -16.47 -8.25
N VAL A 238 -9.27 -15.54 -8.47
CA VAL A 238 -9.10 -14.51 -9.50
C VAL A 238 -8.05 -13.50 -9.07
N GLY A 239 -8.09 -13.02 -7.83
CA GLY A 239 -7.10 -12.09 -7.29
C GLY A 239 -6.93 -10.85 -8.17
N ASP A 240 -5.72 -10.62 -8.67
CA ASP A 240 -5.34 -9.53 -9.57
C ASP A 240 -5.42 -9.88 -11.07
N LYS A 241 -5.84 -11.10 -11.44
CA LYS A 241 -5.81 -11.60 -12.82
C LYS A 241 -6.81 -10.92 -13.76
N PHE A 242 -7.70 -10.06 -13.29
CA PHE A 242 -8.74 -9.42 -14.10
C PHE A 242 -8.24 -8.15 -14.82
N VAL A 243 -8.93 -7.75 -15.90
CA VAL A 243 -8.80 -6.41 -16.48
C VAL A 243 -9.73 -5.47 -15.72
N ALA A 244 -9.19 -4.41 -15.12
CA ALA A 244 -9.98 -3.43 -14.38
C ALA A 244 -10.86 -2.59 -15.32
N ASP A 245 -12.09 -2.28 -14.89
CA ASP A 245 -13.00 -1.34 -15.58
C ASP A 245 -13.74 -0.43 -14.57
N GLU A 246 -14.55 0.50 -15.07
CA GLU A 246 -15.30 1.47 -14.26
C GLU A 246 -16.27 0.82 -13.23
N LYS A 247 -16.61 -0.47 -13.42
CA LYS A 247 -17.51 -1.23 -12.56
C LYS A 247 -16.77 -2.27 -11.71
N GLY A 248 -15.44 -2.25 -11.70
CA GLY A 248 -14.62 -3.23 -11.00
C GLY A 248 -13.68 -3.95 -11.96
N GLY A 249 -14.07 -5.12 -12.44
CA GLY A 249 -13.17 -5.96 -13.24
C GLY A 249 -13.85 -7.03 -14.08
N VAL A 250 -13.12 -7.49 -15.09
CA VAL A 250 -13.53 -8.50 -16.06
C VAL A 250 -12.42 -9.54 -16.25
N ILE A 251 -12.79 -10.82 -16.27
CA ILE A 251 -11.93 -11.92 -16.71
C ILE A 251 -12.74 -12.86 -17.59
N SER A 252 -12.14 -13.41 -18.65
CA SER A 252 -12.78 -14.42 -19.51
C SER A 252 -12.02 -15.75 -19.42
N ILE A 253 -12.78 -16.83 -19.32
CA ILE A 253 -12.27 -18.18 -19.05
C ILE A 253 -13.01 -19.16 -19.96
N THR A 254 -12.28 -19.72 -20.93
CA THR A 254 -12.83 -20.56 -22.00
C THR A 254 -12.34 -22.00 -21.85
N ALA A 255 -13.25 -22.96 -21.74
CA ALA A 255 -12.94 -24.37 -21.84
C ALA A 255 -12.53 -24.71 -23.27
N ASN A 256 -11.36 -25.32 -23.45
CA ASN A 256 -10.87 -25.72 -24.77
C ASN A 256 -11.19 -27.20 -25.02
N ILE A 257 -11.90 -27.50 -26.10
CA ILE A 257 -12.36 -28.85 -26.45
C ILE A 257 -11.67 -29.30 -27.73
N VAL A 258 -10.85 -30.35 -27.61
CA VAL A 258 -10.08 -30.89 -28.74
C VAL A 258 -10.63 -32.23 -29.19
N THR A 259 -10.54 -32.53 -30.48
CA THR A 259 -10.81 -33.89 -31.00
C THR A 259 -9.83 -34.89 -30.37
N ARG A 260 -10.34 -36.02 -29.91
CA ARG A 260 -9.53 -37.10 -29.34
C ARG A 260 -8.64 -37.71 -30.41
N GLU A 261 -7.34 -37.49 -30.32
CA GLU A 261 -6.40 -38.14 -31.23
C GLU A 261 -6.44 -39.67 -31.06
N ALA A 262 -6.31 -40.38 -32.18
CA ALA A 262 -6.35 -41.84 -32.23
C ALA A 262 -5.05 -42.45 -31.64
N GLY A 263 -4.94 -42.46 -30.30
CA GLY A 263 -3.78 -43.01 -29.60
C GLY A 263 -3.91 -43.05 -28.07
N GLN A 264 -4.62 -42.12 -27.43
CA GLN A 264 -4.80 -42.12 -25.97
C GLN A 264 -5.99 -42.96 -25.52
N GLY A 265 -5.91 -44.27 -25.74
CA GLY A 265 -6.78 -45.25 -25.11
C GLY A 265 -6.37 -45.46 -23.65
N GLY A 266 -7.04 -44.80 -22.70
CA GLY A 266 -6.84 -45.02 -21.27
C GLY A 266 -7.14 -46.47 -20.90
N SER A 267 -6.10 -47.22 -20.48
CA SER A 267 -6.24 -48.62 -20.07
C SER A 267 -7.02 -48.73 -18.76
N THR A 268 -8.33 -48.99 -18.83
CA THR A 268 -9.13 -49.44 -17.69
C THR A 268 -8.72 -50.86 -17.27
N GLY A 269 -7.62 -50.95 -16.52
CA GLY A 269 -7.23 -52.17 -15.82
C GLY A 269 -8.14 -52.38 -14.63
N GLY A 270 -9.24 -53.11 -14.84
CA GLY A 270 -10.07 -53.59 -13.73
C GLY A 270 -9.28 -54.59 -12.89
N ASN A 271 -9.41 -54.49 -11.56
CA ASN A 271 -8.96 -55.53 -10.65
C ASN A 271 -10.02 -55.69 -9.55
N ASP A 272 -10.57 -56.89 -9.43
CA ASP A 272 -11.80 -57.16 -8.69
C ASP A 272 -11.54 -58.10 -7.49
N GLY A 273 -12.15 -57.79 -6.35
CA GLY A 273 -12.38 -58.68 -5.19
C GLY A 273 -11.19 -59.20 -4.34
N GLY A 274 -11.15 -58.85 -3.04
CA GLY A 274 -10.36 -59.60 -2.03
C GLY A 274 -10.27 -59.02 -0.61
N SER A 275 -11.03 -59.56 0.36
CA SER A 275 -11.15 -59.08 1.77
C SER A 275 -11.08 -60.28 2.76
N THR A 276 -10.84 -60.20 4.09
CA THR A 276 -11.06 -59.14 5.11
C THR A 276 -10.21 -59.36 6.38
N GLY A 277 -9.87 -58.30 7.15
CA GLY A 277 -9.52 -58.36 8.58
C GLY A 277 -8.01 -58.49 8.91
N SER A 278 -7.39 -57.63 9.74
CA SER A 278 -7.46 -57.51 11.23
C SER A 278 -6.87 -58.74 11.96
N SER A 279 -5.97 -58.67 12.95
CA SER A 279 -5.57 -57.59 13.88
C SER A 279 -4.30 -57.98 14.68
N GLU A 280 -3.55 -57.00 15.24
CA GLU A 280 -2.75 -57.03 16.51
C GLU A 280 -1.73 -58.19 16.80
N GLN A 281 -0.70 -58.09 17.67
CA GLN A 281 0.17 -57.03 18.23
C GLN A 281 1.34 -57.74 18.98
N SER A 282 2.45 -57.04 19.28
CA SER A 282 3.60 -57.43 20.14
C SER A 282 4.64 -58.42 19.56
N GLY A 283 5.93 -58.36 19.92
CA GLY A 283 6.68 -57.38 20.72
C GLY A 283 8.07 -57.88 21.18
N ALA A 284 9.09 -57.00 21.20
CA ALA A 284 10.46 -57.21 21.73
C ALA A 284 11.35 -58.25 20.95
N THR A 285 12.70 -58.24 20.96
CA THR A 285 13.72 -57.43 21.67
C THR A 285 15.10 -57.44 20.94
N ALA A 286 15.86 -56.35 21.08
CA ALA A 286 17.33 -56.26 21.24
C ALA A 286 18.38 -56.90 20.27
N ALA A 287 19.26 -56.00 19.77
CA ALA A 287 20.75 -56.01 19.91
C ALA A 287 21.72 -56.40 18.76
N ALA A 288 22.77 -55.56 18.70
CA ALA A 288 24.17 -55.80 18.27
C ALA A 288 24.61 -55.53 16.80
N ALA A 289 25.85 -55.02 16.71
CA ALA A 289 26.58 -54.63 15.49
C ALA A 289 27.27 -55.87 14.82
N SER A 290 28.01 -55.80 13.70
CA SER A 290 28.89 -54.74 13.19
C SER A 290 29.40 -55.03 11.75
N ALA A 291 30.26 -54.14 11.26
CA ALA A 291 31.28 -54.35 10.22
C ALA A 291 30.79 -54.40 8.76
N GLY A 292 31.21 -53.38 7.99
CA GLY A 292 30.82 -53.18 6.60
C GLY A 292 31.60 -54.01 5.57
N ASN A 293 31.33 -53.68 4.31
CA ASN A 293 32.35 -53.75 3.27
C ASN A 293 32.21 -52.54 2.33
N ASP A 294 33.34 -52.11 1.80
CA ASP A 294 33.50 -50.95 0.92
C ASP A 294 33.60 -51.42 -0.53
N THR A 295 33.03 -50.69 -1.50
CA THR A 295 33.39 -50.84 -2.92
C THR A 295 32.93 -49.65 -3.76
N VAL A 296 33.84 -48.70 -3.94
CA VAL A 296 33.70 -47.55 -4.85
C VAL A 296 33.99 -47.95 -6.29
N VAL A 297 33.17 -47.50 -7.25
CA VAL A 297 33.64 -47.20 -8.62
C VAL A 297 33.10 -45.83 -9.07
N LYS A 298 34.03 -44.93 -9.40
CA LYS A 298 33.77 -43.57 -9.92
C LYS A 298 33.59 -43.59 -11.44
N THR A 299 32.79 -42.65 -11.97
CA THR A 299 33.04 -41.82 -13.18
C THR A 299 31.77 -40.99 -13.47
N ALA A 300 31.80 -39.74 -13.91
CA ALA A 300 32.82 -38.69 -13.89
C ALA A 300 32.10 -37.32 -13.97
N ALA A 301 32.63 -36.29 -13.31
CA ALA A 301 32.11 -34.92 -13.43
C ALA A 301 32.90 -34.11 -14.46
N PRO A 302 32.25 -33.12 -15.09
CA PRO A 302 32.87 -31.82 -15.35
C PRO A 302 31.95 -30.68 -14.85
N ALA A 303 32.44 -29.49 -14.52
CA ALA A 303 33.78 -29.04 -14.13
C ALA A 303 33.59 -27.71 -13.37
N ASP A 304 34.55 -27.33 -12.53
CA ASP A 304 34.52 -26.04 -11.82
C ASP A 304 34.39 -24.85 -12.77
N ASN A 305 33.62 -23.85 -12.36
CA ASN A 305 33.94 -22.47 -12.72
C ASN A 305 33.77 -21.55 -11.51
N SER A 306 34.78 -21.61 -10.63
CA SER A 306 34.85 -20.83 -9.41
C SER A 306 35.44 -19.45 -9.67
N VAL A 307 34.58 -18.44 -9.84
CA VAL A 307 34.97 -17.02 -9.66
C VAL A 307 34.23 -16.44 -8.46
N LYS A 308 34.88 -16.58 -7.32
CA LYS A 308 34.50 -16.04 -6.01
C LYS A 308 34.76 -14.53 -5.98
N ILE A 309 33.70 -13.72 -6.03
CA ILE A 309 33.76 -12.29 -5.66
C ILE A 309 32.79 -12.05 -4.50
N LEU A 310 33.21 -11.16 -3.60
CA LEU A 310 32.75 -11.04 -2.22
C LEU A 310 31.32 -10.46 -2.10
N PRO A 311 30.57 -10.80 -1.04
CA PRO A 311 29.32 -10.10 -0.73
C PRO A 311 29.64 -8.66 -0.32
N GLN A 312 29.12 -7.67 -1.07
CA GLN A 312 29.06 -6.30 -0.58
C GLN A 312 27.82 -6.14 0.29
N THR A 313 28.07 -5.89 1.58
CA THR A 313 27.08 -5.56 2.60
C THR A 313 26.48 -4.17 2.36
N GLY A 314 25.18 -4.01 2.55
CA GLY A 314 24.56 -2.70 2.74
C GLY A 314 23.48 -2.32 1.73
N PHE A 315 22.32 -2.98 1.81
CA PHE A 315 21.04 -2.36 1.41
C PHE A 315 20.16 -2.24 2.65
N THR A 316 20.51 -1.31 3.52
CA THR A 316 19.58 -0.74 4.50
C THR A 316 18.63 0.19 3.76
N ALA A 317 17.33 0.09 4.04
CA ALA A 317 16.36 1.05 3.56
C ALA A 317 16.67 2.43 4.17
N GLU A 318 17.14 3.37 3.36
CA GLU A 318 17.23 4.77 3.77
C GLU A 318 15.85 5.42 3.64
N ALA A 319 15.37 5.98 4.76
CA ALA A 319 14.27 6.92 4.79
C ALA A 319 14.58 8.13 3.89
N PRO A 320 13.57 8.86 3.36
CA PRO A 320 13.82 10.03 2.53
C PRO A 320 14.60 11.09 3.32
N ALA A 321 15.89 11.21 2.99
CA ALA A 321 16.79 12.15 3.63
C ALA A 321 16.36 13.60 3.33
N VAL A 322 15.74 14.25 4.32
CA VAL A 322 15.49 15.70 4.31
C VAL A 322 16.82 16.42 4.53
N PHE A 323 17.67 16.44 3.50
CA PHE A 323 18.86 17.27 3.41
C PHE A 323 18.58 18.51 2.55
N GLY A 324 17.65 19.34 3.03
CA GLY A 324 17.67 20.76 2.70
C GLY A 324 18.82 21.41 3.46
N GLY A 325 19.96 21.63 2.79
CA GLY A 325 21.16 22.18 3.43
C GLY A 325 20.95 23.60 3.93
N MET A 326 20.54 23.75 5.19
CA MET A 326 20.48 25.04 5.88
C MET A 326 21.89 25.42 6.33
N LEU A 327 22.46 26.42 5.68
CA LEU A 327 23.79 26.93 6.02
C LEU A 327 23.70 27.69 7.36
N PHE A 328 24.10 27.05 8.46
CA PHE A 328 24.25 27.70 9.74
C PHE A 328 25.28 28.84 9.64
N ALA A 329 24.80 30.07 9.74
CA ALA A 329 25.62 31.27 9.87
C ALA A 329 25.20 32.05 11.12
N ALA A 330 25.68 31.59 12.27
CA ALA A 330 25.66 32.39 13.50
C ALA A 330 26.63 33.57 13.36
N MET A 331 26.18 34.68 12.79
CA MET A 331 26.88 35.97 12.89
C MET A 331 25.88 37.11 13.14
N ALA A 332 26.07 37.78 14.29
CA ALA A 332 25.45 39.05 14.57
C ALA A 332 25.95 40.11 13.57
N GLY A 333 25.09 40.53 12.64
CA GLY A 333 25.37 41.62 11.71
C GLY A 333 24.96 41.34 10.26
N ALA A 334 23.77 41.82 9.88
CA ALA A 334 23.36 42.14 8.50
C ALA A 334 23.85 41.19 7.37
N GLY A 335 23.52 39.90 7.46
CA GLY A 335 23.67 38.95 6.35
C GLY A 335 22.41 38.89 5.47
N ALA A 336 22.58 38.86 4.15
CA ALA A 336 21.47 38.58 3.23
C ALA A 336 21.24 37.06 3.15
N TYR A 337 20.04 36.61 3.52
CA TYR A 337 19.69 35.19 3.51
C TYR A 337 19.20 34.75 2.11
N LEU A 338 19.74 33.66 1.56
CA LEU A 338 19.25 33.08 0.31
C LEU A 338 18.24 31.96 0.61
N PHE A 339 16.96 32.30 0.67
CA PHE A 339 15.90 31.30 0.47
C PHE A 339 15.81 30.94 -1.03
N ALA A 340 15.56 29.66 -1.33
CA ALA A 340 15.33 29.18 -2.70
C ALA A 340 14.01 28.41 -2.77
N MET A 341 12.98 29.00 -3.36
CA MET A 341 11.70 28.31 -3.60
C MET A 341 11.72 27.52 -4.91
N ARG A 342 11.22 26.28 -4.89
CA ARG A 342 11.09 25.44 -6.10
C ARG A 342 9.64 25.52 -6.65
N LYS A 343 9.45 26.20 -7.78
CA LYS A 343 8.19 26.16 -8.55
C LYS A 343 8.46 25.52 -9.90
N LYS A 344 7.96 24.30 -10.11
CA LYS A 344 8.05 23.59 -11.40
C LYS A 344 7.04 24.25 -12.35
N LEU A 345 7.52 24.87 -13.42
CA LEU A 345 6.65 25.29 -14.52
C LEU A 345 6.33 24.07 -15.37
N ASN A 346 5.04 23.77 -15.53
CA ASN A 346 4.61 22.80 -16.54
C ASN A 346 4.74 23.47 -17.91
N GLU A 347 5.55 22.87 -18.78
CA GLU A 347 5.73 23.36 -20.15
C GLU A 347 4.41 23.25 -20.92
N THR A 348 3.84 24.40 -21.27
CA THR A 348 2.80 24.54 -22.30
C THR A 348 3.29 25.57 -23.29
N PHE A 349 3.77 25.08 -24.44
CA PHE A 349 4.02 25.80 -25.68
C PHE A 349 3.61 24.91 -26.85
#